data_AF-A0AB32VHE9-F1
#
_entry.id   AF-A0AB32VHE9-F1
#
_cell.length_a   1.000
_cell.length_b   1.000
_cell.length_c   1.000
_cell.angle_alpha   90.00
_cell.angle_beta   90.00
_cell.angle_gamma   90.00
#
_symmetry.space_group_name_H-M   'P 1'
#
loop_
_entity.id
_entity.type
_entity.pdbx_description
1 polymer ?
#
loop_
_entity_poly.entity_id
_entity_poly.type
_entity_poly.pdbx_seq_one_letter_code
_entity_poly.pdbx_strand_id
1 'polypeptide(L)'
;MGSNGGGAAPPLIGLGRRQSDLRKSFNLAVRSLLTTCPKQEFSKAFPNFTSAEQERLHQLFIQVITSLHGNVEDEFKSLCQETQVATALDTVEQLVEEQHLDPLFSDKTNIMDVVHNLSTAKKAEIQYLRGLLERAEEHNHLIQARVELLKNRRQEVSSTKDVEKVRGGILSYGEHKMSGFSDLQLVG
;
A
#
# COMPACT_ATOMS: atom_id res chain seq x y z
N MET A 1 -28.03 16.15 27.08
CA MET A 1 -26.93 15.18 26.93
C MET A 1 -26.03 15.68 25.79
N GLY A 2 -25.06 16.52 26.11
CA GLY A 2 -24.05 16.98 25.15
C GLY A 2 -22.70 16.48 25.63
N SER A 3 -22.22 15.38 25.05
CA SER A 3 -20.88 14.88 25.28
C SER A 3 -19.96 15.65 24.34
N ASN A 4 -19.25 16.65 24.88
CA ASN A 4 -18.22 17.34 24.13
C ASN A 4 -16.91 16.56 24.33
N GLY A 5 -16.52 15.82 23.30
CA GLY A 5 -15.28 15.06 23.27
C GLY A 5 -14.08 16.01 23.29
N GLY A 6 -13.53 16.23 24.48
CA GLY A 6 -12.18 16.75 24.64
C GLY A 6 -11.19 15.68 24.22
N GLY A 7 -10.92 15.60 22.91
CA GLY A 7 -9.76 14.88 22.39
C GLY A 7 -8.50 15.61 22.82
N ALA A 8 -8.04 15.34 24.04
CA ALA A 8 -6.71 15.72 24.47
C ALA A 8 -5.72 14.98 23.56
N ALA A 9 -4.92 15.76 22.82
CA ALA A 9 -3.78 15.23 22.09
C ALA A 9 -2.95 14.35 23.04
N PRO A 10 -2.51 13.17 22.61
CA PRO A 10 -1.61 12.35 23.42
C PRO A 10 -0.42 13.21 23.84
N PRO A 11 0.05 13.10 25.09
CA PRO A 11 1.29 13.78 25.47
C PRO A 11 2.40 13.30 24.54
N LEU A 12 3.13 14.24 23.94
CA LEU A 12 4.35 13.97 23.16
C LEU A 12 5.42 13.50 24.16
N ILE A 13 5.46 12.20 24.43
CA ILE A 13 6.35 11.56 25.41
C ILE A 13 7.74 11.44 24.76
N GLY A 14 8.46 12.56 24.67
CA GLY A 14 9.84 12.55 24.16
C GLY A 14 10.41 13.90 23.73
N LEU A 15 9.55 14.91 23.57
CA LEU A 15 9.98 16.24 23.11
C LEU A 15 11.13 16.81 23.97
N GLY A 16 12.21 17.23 23.32
CA GLY A 16 13.40 17.78 23.97
C GLY A 16 14.43 16.76 24.49
N ARG A 17 14.25 15.44 24.32
CA ARG A 17 15.26 14.46 24.75
C ARG A 17 16.57 14.61 23.97
N ARG A 18 16.51 14.63 22.63
CA ARG A 18 17.69 14.84 21.78
C ARG A 18 18.40 16.17 22.05
N GLN A 19 17.64 17.23 22.31
CA GLN A 19 18.19 18.53 22.68
C GLN A 19 18.96 18.46 24.01
N SER A 20 18.37 17.82 25.02
CA SER A 20 18.98 17.62 26.33
C SER A 20 20.29 16.82 26.21
N ASP A 21 20.29 15.77 25.40
CA ASP A 21 21.46 14.90 25.19
C ASP A 21 22.58 15.62 24.43
N LEU A 22 22.25 16.43 23.42
CA LEU A 22 23.21 17.32 22.75
C LEU A 22 23.87 18.27 23.76
N ARG A 23 23.05 18.97 24.55
CA ARG A 23 23.54 19.94 25.55
C ARG A 23 24.44 19.27 26.59
N LYS A 24 24.04 18.11 27.11
CA LYS A 24 24.83 17.36 28.09
C LYS A 24 26.17 16.91 27.50
N SER A 25 26.15 16.36 26.29
CA SER A 25 27.35 15.87 25.61
C SER A 25 28.35 17.00 25.36
N PHE A 26 27.85 18.15 24.87
CA PHE A 26 28.67 19.34 24.68
C PHE A 26 29.30 19.84 25.99
N ASN A 27 28.48 20.01 27.04
CA ASN A 27 28.95 20.45 28.36
C ASN A 27 30.03 19.51 28.92
N LEU A 28 29.84 18.20 28.77
CA LEU A 28 30.81 17.21 29.23
C LEU A 28 32.13 17.33 28.46
N ALA A 29 32.06 17.50 27.13
CA ALA A 29 33.24 17.65 26.28
C ALA A 29 34.03 18.91 26.63
N VAL A 30 33.36 20.06 26.77
CA VAL A 30 34.00 21.34 27.11
C VAL A 30 34.64 21.27 28.50
N ARG A 31 33.93 20.74 29.51
CA ARG A 31 34.48 20.50 30.85
C ARG A 31 35.72 19.63 30.83
N SER A 32 35.69 18.56 30.05
CA SER A 32 36.83 17.64 29.93
C SER A 32 38.02 18.32 29.22
N LEU A 33 37.78 19.08 28.17
CA LEU A 33 38.81 19.74 27.38
C LEU A 33 39.49 20.89 28.15
N LEU A 34 38.70 21.70 28.84
CA LEU A 34 39.15 22.90 29.53
C LEU A 34 39.29 22.65 31.04
N THR A 35 39.87 21.51 31.41
CA THR A 35 40.18 21.23 32.82
C THR A 35 41.50 21.91 33.22
N THR A 36 41.50 22.62 34.35
CA THR A 36 42.71 23.23 34.90
C THR A 36 43.65 22.16 35.47
N CYS A 37 44.96 22.43 35.47
CA CYS A 37 45.95 21.53 36.05
C CYS A 37 46.35 21.97 37.48
N PRO A 38 46.80 21.03 38.32
CA PRO A 38 47.35 21.35 39.63
C PRO A 38 48.58 22.27 39.54
N LYS A 39 48.75 23.16 40.52
CA LYS A 39 49.87 24.11 40.59
C LYS A 39 51.24 23.42 40.44
N GLN A 40 51.40 22.22 41.00
CA GLN A 40 52.65 21.47 40.92
C GLN A 40 53.02 21.12 39.47
N GLU A 41 52.08 20.63 38.68
CA GLU A 41 52.30 20.32 37.26
C GLU A 41 52.51 21.61 36.44
N PHE A 42 51.75 22.66 36.76
CA PHE A 42 51.94 23.97 36.14
C PHE A 42 53.35 24.52 36.38
N SER A 43 53.84 24.44 37.62
CA SER A 43 55.16 24.98 38.00
C SER A 43 56.31 24.26 37.29
N LYS A 44 56.16 22.96 36.98
CA LYS A 44 57.15 22.21 36.18
C LYS A 44 57.28 22.74 34.75
N ALA A 45 56.23 23.31 34.18
CA ALA A 45 56.25 23.91 32.84
C ALA A 45 56.92 25.30 32.82
N PHE A 46 57.04 25.95 33.99
CA PHE A 46 57.62 27.29 34.14
C PHE A 46 58.80 27.31 35.13
N PRO A 47 59.85 26.49 34.94
CA PRO A 47 60.91 26.29 35.94
C PRO A 47 61.80 27.51 36.17
N ASN A 48 61.89 28.42 35.19
CA ASN A 48 62.73 29.61 35.25
C ASN A 48 62.10 30.78 36.03
N PHE A 49 60.82 30.64 36.41
CA PHE A 49 60.09 31.65 37.17
C PHE A 49 60.22 31.40 38.67
N THR A 50 60.22 32.48 39.45
CA THR A 50 60.15 32.39 40.91
C THR A 50 58.81 31.83 41.36
N SER A 51 58.74 31.29 42.57
CA SER A 51 57.48 30.76 43.13
C SER A 51 56.35 31.80 43.15
N ALA A 52 56.66 33.09 43.31
CA ALA A 52 55.67 34.16 43.32
C ALA A 52 55.13 34.45 41.91
N GLU A 53 55.97 34.35 40.89
CA GLU A 53 55.56 34.49 39.50
C GLU A 53 54.76 33.27 39.01
N GLN A 54 55.19 32.06 39.37
CA GLN A 54 54.45 30.83 39.08
C GLN A 54 53.04 30.86 39.67
N GLU A 55 52.88 31.35 40.91
CA GLU A 55 51.55 31.54 41.52
C GLU A 55 50.70 32.51 40.70
N ARG A 56 51.23 33.70 40.36
CA ARG A 56 50.50 34.69 39.55
C ARG A 56 50.10 34.13 38.18
N LEU A 57 51.01 33.42 37.52
CA LEU A 57 50.73 32.79 36.22
C LEU A 57 49.69 31.68 36.33
N HIS A 58 49.70 30.87 37.39
CA HIS A 58 48.71 29.82 37.61
C HIS A 58 47.32 30.42 37.87
N GLN A 59 47.22 31.50 38.64
CA GLN A 59 45.96 32.24 38.83
C GLN A 59 45.43 32.81 37.51
N LEU A 60 46.29 33.43 36.70
CA LEU A 60 45.90 33.91 35.36
C LEU A 60 45.45 32.77 34.45
N PHE A 61 46.13 31.63 34.47
CA PHE A 61 45.74 30.45 33.72
C PHE A 61 44.34 29.95 34.12
N ILE A 62 44.05 29.86 35.42
CA ILE A 62 42.71 29.49 35.90
C ILE A 62 41.65 30.49 35.42
N GLN A 63 41.96 31.79 35.48
CA GLN A 63 41.05 32.84 35.00
C GLN A 63 40.77 32.71 33.51
N VAL A 64 41.80 32.49 32.69
CA VAL A 64 41.66 32.29 31.23
C VAL A 64 40.82 31.06 30.94
N ILE A 65 41.10 29.92 31.59
CA ILE A 65 40.33 28.70 31.39
C ILE A 65 38.86 28.89 31.80
N THR A 66 38.61 29.56 32.92
CA THR A 66 37.24 29.84 33.42
C THR A 66 36.48 30.78 32.48
N SER A 67 37.14 31.84 32.00
CA SER A 67 36.54 32.75 31.03
C SER A 67 36.25 32.06 29.70
N LEU A 68 37.17 31.20 29.25
CA LEU A 68 37.00 30.46 28.00
C LEU A 68 35.84 29.45 28.09
N HIS A 69 35.65 28.80 29.24
CA HIS A 69 34.45 27.99 29.53
C HIS A 69 33.18 28.75 29.25
N GLY A 70 33.01 29.92 29.90
CA GLY A 70 31.81 30.74 29.75
C GLY A 70 31.61 31.18 28.30
N ASN A 71 32.65 31.71 27.66
CA ASN A 71 32.57 32.19 26.28
C ASN A 71 32.16 31.07 25.29
N VAL A 72 32.72 29.86 25.45
CA VAL A 72 32.40 28.72 24.58
C VAL A 72 30.98 28.21 24.83
N GLU A 73 30.53 28.15 26.09
CA GLU A 73 29.15 27.77 26.42
C GLU A 73 28.13 28.78 25.88
N ASP A 74 28.42 30.08 25.99
CA ASP A 74 27.56 31.16 25.48
C ASP A 74 27.50 31.15 23.95
N GLU A 75 28.63 31.02 23.26
CA GLU A 75 28.62 30.97 21.79
C GLU A 75 27.94 29.72 21.24
N PHE A 76 28.13 28.57 21.91
CA PHE A 76 27.38 27.37 21.54
C PHE A 76 25.87 27.58 21.68
N LYS A 77 25.43 28.25 22.75
CA LYS A 77 24.02 28.57 22.96
C LYS A 77 23.48 29.53 21.89
N SER A 78 24.23 30.58 21.56
CA SER A 78 23.90 31.52 20.49
C SER A 78 23.78 30.81 19.14
N LEU A 79 24.75 29.97 18.79
CA LEU A 79 24.75 29.19 17.56
C LEU A 79 23.54 28.24 17.50
N CYS A 80 23.23 27.53 18.59
CA CYS A 80 22.06 26.65 18.66
C CYS A 80 20.74 27.39 18.40
N GLN A 81 20.63 28.64 18.88
CA GLN A 81 19.46 29.50 18.66
C GLN A 81 19.41 29.97 17.21
N GLU A 82 20.53 30.46 16.67
CA GLU A 82 20.66 30.93 15.29
C GLU A 82 20.29 29.83 14.29
N THR A 83 20.84 28.62 14.48
CA THR A 83 20.60 27.49 13.58
C THR A 83 19.29 26.75 13.85
N GLN A 84 18.51 27.18 14.85
CA GLN A 84 17.26 26.53 15.27
C GLN A 84 17.42 25.02 15.51
N VAL A 85 18.57 24.59 16.06
CA VAL A 85 18.87 23.16 16.23
C VAL A 85 17.87 22.47 17.17
N ALA A 86 17.34 23.20 18.16
CA ALA A 86 16.33 22.72 19.07
C ALA A 86 15.07 22.27 18.31
N THR A 87 14.53 23.15 17.48
CA THR A 87 13.35 22.89 16.66
C THR A 87 13.60 21.74 15.69
N ALA A 88 14.78 21.67 15.07
CA ALA A 88 15.12 20.57 14.18
C ALA A 88 15.17 19.21 14.93
N LEU A 89 15.76 19.18 16.13
CA LEU A 89 15.82 17.96 16.95
C LEU A 89 14.46 17.55 17.48
N ASP A 90 13.62 18.51 17.89
CA ASP A 90 12.23 18.24 18.30
C ASP A 90 11.40 17.68 17.13
N THR A 91 11.60 18.21 15.92
CA THR A 91 10.97 17.68 14.70
C THR A 91 11.41 16.25 14.42
N VAL A 92 12.71 15.95 14.56
CA VAL A 92 13.23 14.58 14.39
C VAL A 92 12.64 13.64 15.45
N GLU A 93 12.55 14.09 16.71
CA GLU A 93 11.93 13.31 17.78
C GLU A 93 10.47 12.98 17.45
N GLN A 94 9.69 14.00 17.04
CA GLN A 94 8.30 13.83 16.62
C GLN A 94 8.15 12.86 15.45
N LEU A 95 8.97 13.00 14.41
CA LEU A 95 8.92 12.09 13.24
C LEU A 95 9.26 10.65 13.61
N VAL A 96 10.19 10.45 14.56
CA VAL A 96 10.53 9.11 15.06
C VAL A 96 9.36 8.53 15.89
N GLU A 97 8.72 9.33 16.73
CA GLU A 97 7.51 8.93 17.46
C GLU A 97 6.36 8.57 16.49
N GLU A 98 6.10 9.40 15.49
CA GLU A 98 5.09 9.16 14.46
C GLU A 98 5.38 7.88 13.67
N GLN A 99 6.63 7.67 13.27
CA GLN A 99 7.07 6.46 12.59
C GLN A 99 6.85 5.20 13.44
N HIS A 100 7.12 5.27 14.75
CA HIS A 100 6.87 4.15 15.66
C HIS A 100 5.39 3.81 15.83
N LEU A 101 4.50 4.77 15.62
CA LEU A 101 3.06 4.59 15.68
C LEU A 101 2.45 4.12 14.36
N ASP A 102 3.15 4.30 13.23
CA ASP A 102 2.68 3.85 11.92
C ASP A 102 2.77 2.31 11.80
N PRO A 103 1.63 1.60 11.77
CA PRO A 103 1.60 0.14 11.67
C PRO A 103 2.18 -0.37 10.34
N LEU A 104 2.27 0.47 9.32
CA LEU A 104 2.82 0.14 8.00
C LEU A 104 4.35 0.24 7.97
N PHE A 105 4.95 0.94 8.94
CA PHE A 105 6.41 1.17 9.00
C PHE A 105 7.17 0.05 9.72
N SER A 106 6.45 -0.84 10.39
CA SER A 106 7.04 -2.03 10.99
C SER A 106 7.37 -3.05 9.89
N ASP A 107 8.67 -3.32 9.69
CA ASP A 107 9.18 -4.49 8.94
C ASP A 107 8.59 -5.83 9.43
N LYS A 108 7.98 -5.81 10.62
CA LYS A 108 7.25 -6.91 11.20
C LYS A 108 5.76 -6.66 11.06
N THR A 109 5.11 -7.31 10.11
CA THR A 109 4.03 -8.29 10.37
C THR A 109 3.09 -8.39 9.16
N ASN A 110 3.13 -9.56 8.51
CA ASN A 110 2.01 -10.22 7.82
C ASN A 110 1.40 -9.55 6.58
N ILE A 111 1.68 -8.28 6.25
CA ILE A 111 1.11 -7.67 5.02
C ILE A 111 1.62 -8.41 3.78
N MET A 112 2.91 -8.73 3.73
CA MET A 112 3.48 -9.47 2.59
C MET A 112 2.93 -10.90 2.50
N ASP A 113 2.71 -11.56 3.63
CA ASP A 113 2.12 -12.91 3.69
C ASP A 113 0.63 -12.89 3.29
N VAL A 114 -0.14 -11.90 3.74
CA VAL A 114 -1.54 -11.69 3.32
C VAL A 114 -1.62 -11.42 1.82
N VAL A 115 -0.74 -10.58 1.28
CA VAL A 115 -0.66 -10.31 -0.16
C VAL A 115 -0.32 -11.58 -0.94
N HIS A 116 0.63 -12.38 -0.46
CA HIS A 116 1.02 -13.63 -1.13
C HIS A 116 -0.10 -14.68 -1.08
N ASN A 117 -0.74 -14.85 0.08
CA ASN A 117 -1.86 -15.77 0.26
C ASN A 117 -3.07 -15.35 -0.60
N LEU A 118 -3.42 -14.06 -0.62
CA LEU A 118 -4.49 -13.53 -1.45
C LEU A 118 -4.19 -13.71 -2.94
N SER A 119 -2.96 -13.42 -3.36
CA SER A 119 -2.50 -13.61 -4.75
C SER A 119 -2.63 -15.07 -5.18
N THR A 120 -2.19 -16.00 -4.33
CA THR A 120 -2.28 -17.44 -4.58
C THR A 120 -3.72 -17.91 -4.67
N ALA A 121 -4.58 -17.49 -3.74
CA ALA A 121 -6.01 -17.81 -3.75
C ALA A 121 -6.69 -17.28 -5.01
N LYS A 122 -6.42 -16.04 -5.41
CA LYS A 122 -7.00 -15.44 -6.62
C LYS A 122 -6.52 -16.13 -7.89
N LYS A 123 -5.25 -16.54 -7.95
CA LYS A 123 -4.72 -17.30 -9.09
C LYS A 123 -5.42 -18.66 -9.24
N ALA A 124 -5.64 -19.36 -8.12
CA ALA A 124 -6.36 -20.64 -8.12
C ALA A 124 -7.83 -20.45 -8.55
N GLU A 125 -8.49 -19.40 -8.07
CA GLU A 125 -9.86 -19.06 -8.46
C GLU A 125 -9.97 -18.77 -9.97
N ILE A 126 -9.04 -17.99 -10.53
CA ILE A 126 -8.98 -17.72 -11.98
C ILE A 126 -8.82 -19.02 -12.78
N GLN A 127 -7.95 -19.94 -12.33
CA GLN A 127 -7.77 -21.22 -13.02
C GLN A 127 -9.03 -22.09 -12.96
N TYR A 128 -9.70 -22.15 -11.81
CA TYR A 128 -10.95 -22.87 -11.65
C TYR A 128 -12.06 -22.33 -12.57
N LEU A 129 -12.25 -21.00 -12.57
CA LEU A 129 -13.26 -20.35 -13.40
C LEU A 129 -12.99 -20.54 -14.90
N ARG A 130 -11.71 -20.50 -15.32
CA ARG A 130 -11.32 -20.79 -16.70
C ARG A 130 -11.71 -22.20 -17.11
N GLY A 131 -11.41 -23.21 -16.28
CA GLY A 131 -11.78 -24.60 -16.58
C GLY A 131 -13.29 -24.84 -16.56
N LEU A 132 -14.04 -24.08 -15.75
CA LEU A 132 -15.50 -24.15 -15.76
C LEU A 132 -16.09 -23.54 -17.05
N LEU A 133 -15.52 -22.43 -17.51
CA LEU A 133 -15.91 -21.76 -18.75
C LEU A 133 -15.67 -22.66 -19.98
N GLU A 134 -14.49 -23.27 -20.07
CA GLU A 134 -14.11 -24.16 -21.17
C GLU A 134 -15.10 -25.34 -21.31
N ARG A 135 -15.45 -26.00 -20.19
CA ARG A 135 -16.46 -27.06 -20.21
C ARG A 135 -17.86 -26.59 -20.63
N ALA A 136 -18.25 -25.38 -20.24
CA ALA A 136 -19.53 -24.80 -20.63
C ALA A 136 -19.56 -24.47 -22.13
N GLU A 137 -18.44 -23.98 -22.68
CA GLU A 137 -18.27 -23.71 -24.11
C GLU A 137 -18.33 -25.01 -24.93
N GLU A 138 -17.64 -26.07 -24.49
CA GLU A 138 -17.72 -27.40 -25.12
C GLU A 138 -19.15 -27.95 -25.13
N HIS A 139 -19.87 -27.81 -24.01
CA HIS A 139 -21.25 -28.26 -23.91
C HIS A 139 -22.18 -27.45 -24.83
N ASN A 140 -21.99 -26.13 -24.91
CA ASN A 140 -22.74 -25.29 -25.85
C ASN A 140 -22.47 -25.67 -27.30
N HIS A 141 -21.22 -25.95 -27.68
CA HIS A 141 -20.89 -26.43 -29.02
C HIS A 141 -21.58 -27.76 -29.35
N LEU A 142 -21.64 -28.70 -28.40
CA LEU A 142 -22.36 -29.97 -28.57
C LEU A 142 -23.86 -29.74 -28.79
N ILE A 143 -24.48 -28.86 -28.00
CA ILE A 143 -25.89 -28.51 -28.14
C ILE A 143 -26.15 -27.85 -29.49
N GLN A 144 -25.33 -26.88 -29.89
CA GLN A 144 -25.44 -26.22 -31.19
C GLN A 144 -25.35 -27.22 -32.34
N ALA A 145 -24.38 -28.14 -32.32
CA ALA A 145 -24.25 -29.20 -33.31
C ALA A 145 -25.50 -30.09 -33.39
N ARG A 146 -26.07 -30.44 -32.22
CA ARG A 146 -27.32 -31.22 -32.16
C ARG A 146 -28.52 -30.45 -32.72
N VAL A 147 -28.62 -29.15 -32.43
CA VAL A 147 -29.69 -28.28 -32.93
C VAL A 147 -29.63 -28.17 -34.46
N GLU A 148 -28.44 -27.95 -35.04
CA GLU A 148 -28.25 -27.89 -36.49
C GLU A 148 -28.59 -29.22 -37.18
N LEU A 149 -28.20 -30.36 -36.60
CA LEU A 149 -28.56 -31.68 -37.14
C LEU A 149 -30.08 -31.91 -37.17
N LEU A 150 -30.78 -31.52 -36.11
CA LEU A 150 -32.25 -31.62 -36.05
C LEU A 150 -32.93 -30.68 -37.03
N LYS A 151 -32.38 -29.48 -37.25
CA LYS A 151 -32.86 -28.51 -38.23
C LYS A 151 -32.72 -29.04 -39.66
N ASN A 152 -31.58 -29.63 -40.01
CA ASN A 152 -31.35 -30.24 -41.33
C ASN A 152 -32.29 -31.42 -41.60
N ARG A 153 -32.49 -32.33 -40.61
CA ARG A 153 -33.46 -33.42 -40.73
C ARG A 153 -34.89 -32.90 -40.97
N ARG A 154 -35.30 -31.82 -40.29
CA ARG A 154 -36.62 -31.22 -40.48
C ARG A 154 -36.78 -30.64 -41.89
N GLN A 155 -35.73 -30.02 -42.43
CA GLN A 155 -35.69 -29.47 -43.79
C GLN A 155 -35.81 -30.59 -44.85
N GLU A 156 -35.13 -31.73 -44.65
CA GLU A 156 -35.21 -32.90 -45.53
C GLU A 156 -36.61 -33.55 -45.52
N VAL A 157 -37.22 -33.71 -44.34
CA VAL A 157 -38.59 -34.25 -44.21
C VAL A 157 -39.62 -33.31 -44.85
N SER A 158 -39.42 -31.99 -44.77
CA SER A 158 -40.26 -30.99 -45.45
C SER A 158 -40.05 -30.94 -46.97
N SER A 159 -38.94 -31.50 -47.49
CA SER A 159 -38.60 -31.51 -48.91
C SER A 159 -39.08 -32.77 -49.63
N THR A 160 -39.76 -33.69 -48.93
CA THR A 160 -40.34 -34.88 -49.54
C THR A 160 -41.60 -34.53 -50.34
N LYS A 161 -41.41 -34.40 -51.65
CA LYS A 161 -42.42 -34.33 -52.73
C LYS A 161 -43.38 -35.54 -52.78
N ASP A 162 -43.30 -36.49 -51.84
CA ASP A 162 -44.02 -37.77 -51.88
C ASP A 162 -45.44 -37.70 -51.30
N VAL A 163 -45.79 -36.63 -50.55
CA VAL A 163 -47.15 -36.47 -50.01
C VAL A 163 -48.16 -36.07 -51.11
N GLU A 164 -47.73 -35.33 -52.14
CA GLU A 164 -48.60 -34.97 -53.27
C GLU A 164 -48.91 -36.17 -54.18
N LYS A 165 -47.99 -37.14 -54.29
CA LYS A 165 -48.16 -38.32 -55.14
C LYS A 165 -49.19 -39.32 -54.58
N VAL A 166 -49.24 -39.46 -53.24
CA VAL A 166 -50.25 -40.31 -52.57
C VAL A 166 -51.65 -39.68 -52.63
N ARG A 167 -51.75 -38.34 -52.58
CA ARG A 167 -53.03 -37.63 -52.70
C ARG A 167 -53.60 -37.70 -54.12
N GLY A 168 -52.76 -37.65 -55.16
CA GLY A 168 -53.19 -37.79 -56.56
C GLY A 168 -53.67 -39.21 -56.93
N GLY A 169 -53.08 -40.24 -56.32
CA GLY A 169 -53.45 -41.64 -56.63
C GLY A 169 -54.81 -42.09 -56.10
N ILE A 170 -55.26 -41.55 -54.96
CA ILE A 170 -56.53 -41.94 -54.33
C ILE A 170 -57.76 -41.34 -55.05
N LEU A 171 -57.60 -40.24 -55.80
CA LEU A 171 -58.69 -39.60 -56.55
C LEU A 171 -59.05 -40.33 -57.86
N SER A 172 -58.18 -41.19 -58.40
CA SER A 172 -58.36 -41.80 -59.73
C SER A 172 -59.29 -43.03 -59.78
N TYR A 173 -59.79 -43.54 -58.65
CA TYR A 173 -60.64 -44.74 -58.63
C TYR A 173 -62.16 -44.46 -58.58
N GLY A 174 -62.59 -43.18 -58.54
CA GLY A 174 -63.99 -42.78 -58.39
C GLY A 174 -64.71 -42.28 -59.66
N GLU A 175 -64.00 -41.95 -60.74
CA GLU A 175 -64.57 -41.19 -61.87
C GLU A 175 -65.05 -42.02 -63.08
N HIS A 176 -65.24 -43.33 -62.94
CA HIS A 176 -65.80 -44.17 -64.01
C HIS A 176 -67.08 -44.89 -63.58
N LYS A 177 -68.14 -44.12 -63.29
CA LYS A 177 -69.53 -44.51 -63.59
C LYS A 177 -70.49 -43.34 -63.34
N MET A 178 -71.34 -43.10 -64.33
CA MET A 178 -72.55 -42.26 -64.32
C MET A 178 -72.40 -40.79 -64.79
N SER A 179 -72.28 -40.57 -66.09
CA SER A 179 -72.92 -39.40 -66.73
C SER A 179 -73.49 -39.79 -68.12
N GLY A 180 -74.78 -40.10 -68.13
CA GLY A 180 -75.60 -40.29 -69.32
C GLY A 180 -77.06 -40.23 -68.90
N PHE A 181 -77.88 -39.50 -69.67
CA PHE A 181 -79.27 -39.04 -69.47
C PHE A 181 -79.37 -37.61 -68.90
N SER A 182 -79.56 -36.58 -69.74
CA SER A 182 -80.79 -36.14 -70.45
C SER A 182 -81.48 -35.01 -69.66
N ASP A 183 -82.13 -33.99 -70.20
CA ASP A 183 -82.34 -33.46 -71.56
C ASP A 183 -83.04 -32.08 -71.44
N LEU A 184 -83.01 -31.36 -72.55
CA LEU A 184 -83.78 -30.21 -73.05
C LEU A 184 -85.04 -29.64 -72.32
N GLN A 185 -85.07 -28.29 -72.31
CA GLN A 185 -86.09 -27.31 -72.79
C GLN A 185 -87.54 -27.29 -72.24
N LEU A 186 -88.07 -26.07 -72.05
CA LEU A 186 -89.20 -25.58 -72.89
C LEU A 186 -89.39 -24.04 -72.83
N VAL A 187 -89.67 -23.47 -74.01
CA VAL A 187 -90.22 -22.13 -74.29
C VAL A 187 -91.75 -22.18 -74.16
N GLY A 188 -92.38 -21.11 -73.71
CA GLY A 188 -93.83 -20.90 -73.72
C GLY A 188 -94.31 -19.92 -72.66
#